data_AF-S4RTU7-F1
#
_entry.id   AF-S4RTU7-F1
#
_cell.length_a   1.000
_cell.length_b   1.000
_cell.length_c   1.000
_cell.angle_alpha   90.00
_cell.angle_beta   90.00
_cell.angle_gamma   90.00
#
_symmetry.space_group_name_H-M   'P 1'
#
loop_
_entity.id
_entity.type
_entity.pdbx_description
1 polymer ?
#
loop_
_entity_poly.entity_id
_entity_poly.type
_entity_poly.pdbx_seq_one_letter_code
_entity_poly.pdbx_strand_id
1 'polypeptide(L)'
;GLFADSAIEVLRRELAWECDYKREAVCTRRFWELLQDDPLFVVPEVVSELSSRHILTTQLLAGEPLEQARSLDQETRNRICSGVLHLCLRELFEFRFMQTDPNWSNFLYNASTQQVALLDFGASREFSQQFTDDYIEVVRAAADGDTERVLQKSRDLKFLTGYETKAMERAHVDAVMILGEPFRRDEPFDFGAQSTTARIQGLVPVLLRHRLTAPPPESYSLHRKMSGAFLLCARLGAVITCKDMFDDVYRRYWSRDDEAPGSP
;
A
#
# COMPACT_ATOMS: atom_id res chain seq x y z
N GLY A 1 0.94 25.14 2.81
CA GLY A 1 0.99 24.95 1.36
C GLY A 1 1.99 23.88 0.97
N LEU A 2 3.27 24.10 1.20
CA LEU A 2 4.31 23.06 1.09
C LEU A 2 5.05 23.02 2.42
N PHE A 3 4.90 21.93 3.18
CA PHE A 3 5.65 21.70 4.42
C PHE A 3 7.06 21.23 4.05
N ALA A 4 7.86 22.15 3.49
CA ALA A 4 9.18 21.84 2.95
C ALA A 4 10.09 21.22 4.02
N ASP A 5 10.04 21.74 5.24
CA ASP A 5 10.86 21.22 6.36
C ASP A 5 10.48 19.78 6.71
N SER A 6 9.19 19.47 6.83
CA SER A 6 8.71 18.10 7.07
C SER A 6 9.06 17.16 5.90
N ALA A 7 9.01 17.65 4.67
CA ALA A 7 9.41 16.87 3.50
C ALA A 7 10.93 16.59 3.49
N ILE A 8 11.75 17.56 3.89
CA ILE A 8 13.21 17.41 4.01
C ILE A 8 13.56 16.40 5.11
N GLU A 9 12.89 16.44 6.25
CA GLU A 9 13.10 15.46 7.33
C GLU A 9 12.77 14.03 6.88
N VAL A 10 11.64 13.86 6.18
CA VAL A 10 11.25 12.56 5.61
C VAL A 10 12.29 12.08 4.59
N LEU A 11 12.71 12.94 3.66
CA LEU A 11 13.72 12.60 2.64
C LEU A 11 15.06 12.22 3.27
N ARG A 12 15.53 12.95 4.29
CA ARG A 12 16.78 12.60 5.00
C ARG A 12 16.70 11.22 5.66
N ARG A 13 15.55 10.89 6.25
CA ARG A 13 15.33 9.58 6.88
C ARG A 13 15.26 8.47 5.84
N GLU A 14 14.54 8.68 4.74
CA GLU A 14 14.46 7.71 3.64
C GLU A 14 15.85 7.46 3.03
N LEU A 15 16.63 8.51 2.76
CA LEU A 15 18.01 8.37 2.23
C LEU A 15 18.94 7.62 3.20
N ALA A 16 18.80 7.86 4.51
CA ALA A 16 19.58 7.14 5.52
C ALA A 16 19.21 5.64 5.56
N TRP A 17 17.94 5.30 5.35
CA TRP A 17 17.48 3.91 5.27
C TRP A 17 17.92 3.21 3.99
N GLU A 18 17.95 3.91 2.85
CA GLU A 18 18.49 3.38 1.59
C GLU A 18 19.99 3.01 1.68
N CYS A 19 20.72 3.60 2.62
CA CYS A 19 22.14 3.31 2.84
C CYS A 19 22.41 2.21 3.88
N ASP A 20 21.37 1.61 4.49
CA ASP A 20 21.51 0.61 5.55
C ASP A 20 21.05 -0.78 5.10
N TYR A 21 21.94 -1.49 4.40
CA TYR A 21 21.64 -2.83 3.90
C TYR A 21 21.55 -3.91 4.99
N LYS A 22 22.02 -3.63 6.23
CA LYS A 22 21.74 -4.52 7.36
C LYS A 22 20.28 -4.46 7.75
N ARG A 23 19.72 -3.24 7.78
CA ARG A 23 18.29 -3.04 8.03
C ARG A 23 17.46 -3.67 6.92
N GLU A 24 17.84 -3.48 5.65
CA GLU A 24 17.17 -4.13 4.53
C GLU A 24 17.20 -5.65 4.64
N ALA A 25 18.36 -6.26 4.92
CA ALA A 25 18.49 -7.71 5.15
C ALA A 25 17.52 -8.24 6.22
N VAL A 26 17.34 -7.50 7.32
CA VAL A 26 16.37 -7.85 8.37
C VAL A 26 14.93 -7.76 7.85
N CYS A 27 14.61 -6.72 7.08
CA CYS A 27 13.29 -6.57 6.48
C CYS A 27 13.00 -7.69 5.47
N THR A 28 13.96 -8.04 4.61
CA THR A 28 13.85 -9.13 3.64
C THR A 28 13.59 -10.46 4.34
N ARG A 29 14.33 -10.80 5.41
CA ARG A 29 14.08 -12.04 6.17
C ARG A 29 12.69 -12.07 6.80
N ARG A 30 12.23 -10.95 7.35
CA ARG A 30 10.88 -10.87 7.91
C ARG A 30 9.81 -11.08 6.85
N PHE A 31 9.95 -10.44 5.68
CA PHE A 31 9.02 -10.67 4.56
C PHE A 31 9.08 -12.10 4.03
N TRP A 32 10.27 -12.72 4.02
CA TRP A 32 10.44 -14.12 3.69
C TRP A 32 9.62 -15.03 4.61
N GLU A 33 9.66 -14.80 5.92
CA GLU A 33 8.85 -15.56 6.90
C GLU A 33 7.34 -15.30 6.73
N LEU A 34 6.94 -14.04 6.51
CA LEU A 34 5.53 -13.65 6.36
C LEU A 34 4.88 -14.18 5.07
N LEU A 35 5.68 -14.42 4.03
CA LEU A 35 5.23 -14.84 2.70
C LEU A 35 5.66 -16.26 2.32
N GLN A 36 6.22 -17.04 3.25
CA GLN A 36 6.74 -18.39 2.95
C GLN A 36 5.69 -19.34 2.34
N ASP A 37 4.43 -19.20 2.75
CA ASP A 37 3.29 -20.00 2.28
C ASP A 37 2.45 -19.28 1.22
N ASP A 38 2.88 -18.11 0.73
CA ASP A 38 2.13 -17.37 -0.29
C ASP A 38 2.29 -18.04 -1.66
N PRO A 39 1.19 -18.39 -2.35
CA PRO A 39 1.26 -19.09 -3.62
C PRO A 39 1.73 -18.19 -4.78
N LEU A 40 1.62 -16.88 -4.64
CA LEU A 40 1.96 -15.92 -5.69
C LEU A 40 3.29 -15.23 -5.43
N PHE A 41 3.56 -14.82 -4.19
CA PHE A 41 4.74 -14.04 -3.87
C PHE A 41 5.88 -14.90 -3.34
N VAL A 42 7.10 -14.59 -3.80
CA VAL A 42 8.32 -15.21 -3.29
C VAL A 42 9.32 -14.13 -2.92
N VAL A 43 9.99 -14.32 -1.79
CA VAL A 43 11.04 -13.43 -1.30
C VAL A 43 12.36 -14.20 -1.37
N PRO A 44 13.47 -13.60 -1.82
CA PRO A 44 14.73 -14.32 -1.88
C PRO A 44 15.33 -14.50 -0.48
N GLU A 45 15.96 -15.64 -0.23
CA GLU A 45 16.72 -15.87 0.99
C GLU A 45 17.95 -14.93 1.05
N VAL A 46 18.24 -14.38 2.23
CA VAL A 46 19.42 -13.52 2.43
C VAL A 46 20.66 -14.37 2.72
N VAL A 47 21.70 -14.24 1.89
CA VAL A 47 23.00 -14.90 2.11
C VAL A 47 23.83 -14.04 3.06
N SER A 48 23.76 -14.40 4.35
CA SER A 48 24.28 -13.58 5.44
C SER A 48 25.80 -13.43 5.39
N GLU A 49 26.50 -14.47 4.92
CA GLU A 49 27.95 -14.56 4.80
C GLU A 49 28.51 -13.61 3.73
N LEU A 50 27.68 -13.26 2.74
CA LEU A 50 28.00 -12.35 1.64
C LEU A 50 27.33 -10.97 1.80
N SER A 51 26.67 -10.74 2.93
CA SER A 51 25.99 -9.49 3.23
C SER A 51 26.76 -8.67 4.28
N SER A 52 26.80 -7.37 4.10
CA SER A 52 27.48 -6.41 4.97
C SER A 52 26.65 -5.12 5.08
N ARG A 53 27.23 -4.07 5.67
CA ARG A 53 26.55 -2.76 5.73
C ARG A 53 26.31 -2.12 4.36
N HIS A 54 27.16 -2.43 3.38
CA HIS A 54 27.14 -1.80 2.06
C HIS A 54 26.95 -2.80 0.91
N ILE A 55 26.75 -4.08 1.22
CA ILE A 55 26.47 -5.13 0.24
C ILE A 55 25.33 -5.98 0.77
N LEU A 56 24.25 -6.15 0.02
CA LEU A 56 23.21 -7.12 0.29
C LEU A 56 23.28 -8.23 -0.75
N THR A 57 23.40 -9.48 -0.31
CA THR A 57 23.42 -10.64 -1.21
C THR A 57 22.22 -11.53 -0.90
N THR A 58 21.46 -11.88 -1.93
CA THR A 58 20.25 -12.71 -1.81
C THR A 58 20.27 -13.84 -2.84
N GLN A 59 19.37 -14.81 -2.66
CA GLN A 59 19.07 -15.83 -3.66
C GLN A 59 18.70 -15.16 -4.99
N LEU A 60 19.31 -15.61 -6.09
CA LEU A 60 18.94 -15.14 -7.42
C LEU A 60 17.55 -15.68 -7.79
N LEU A 61 16.60 -14.76 -7.98
CA LEU A 61 15.27 -15.07 -8.52
C LEU A 61 15.16 -14.51 -9.93
N ALA A 62 14.80 -15.37 -10.88
CA ALA A 62 14.61 -14.99 -12.27
C ALA A 62 13.18 -14.52 -12.53
N GLY A 63 13.02 -13.55 -13.42
CA GLY A 63 11.72 -13.08 -13.88
C GLY A 63 11.84 -11.77 -14.68
N GLU A 64 10.73 -11.35 -15.26
CA GLU A 64 10.61 -10.09 -15.99
C GLU A 64 9.96 -9.03 -15.08
N PRO A 65 10.42 -7.77 -15.10
CA PRO A 65 9.81 -6.70 -14.33
C PRO A 65 8.30 -6.56 -14.59
N LEU A 66 7.50 -6.37 -13.54
CA LEU A 66 6.03 -6.26 -13.67
C LEU A 66 5.58 -5.13 -14.60
N GLU A 67 6.37 -4.08 -14.78
CA GLU A 67 6.04 -3.02 -15.74
C GLU A 67 5.97 -3.52 -17.19
N GLN A 68 6.69 -4.60 -17.51
CA GLN A 68 6.72 -5.24 -18.82
C GLN A 68 5.65 -6.33 -18.98
N ALA A 69 4.94 -6.67 -17.90
CA ALA A 69 3.92 -7.72 -17.85
C ALA A 69 2.63 -7.39 -18.64
N ARG A 70 2.59 -6.28 -19.37
CA ARG A 70 1.44 -5.88 -20.21
C ARG A 70 1.22 -6.83 -21.40
N SER A 71 2.25 -7.56 -21.82
CA SER A 71 2.17 -8.57 -22.89
C SER A 71 1.54 -9.89 -22.44
N LEU A 72 1.36 -10.10 -21.13
CA LEU A 72 0.71 -11.28 -20.60
C LEU A 72 -0.79 -11.28 -20.90
N ASP A 73 -1.39 -12.47 -20.85
CA ASP A 73 -2.83 -12.62 -21.01
C ASP A 73 -3.62 -11.93 -19.88
N GLN A 74 -4.90 -11.67 -20.11
CA GLN A 74 -5.74 -10.92 -19.17
C GLN A 74 -5.87 -11.61 -17.80
N GLU A 75 -5.94 -12.94 -17.78
CA GLU A 75 -6.11 -13.70 -16.54
C GLU A 75 -4.87 -13.56 -15.66
N THR A 76 -3.68 -13.71 -16.26
CA THR A 76 -2.40 -13.49 -15.56
C THR A 76 -2.28 -12.06 -15.04
N ARG A 77 -2.60 -11.04 -15.85
CA ARG A 77 -2.57 -9.63 -15.41
C ARG A 77 -3.53 -9.39 -14.23
N ASN A 78 -4.75 -9.92 -14.32
CA ASN A 78 -5.73 -9.84 -13.23
C ASN A 78 -5.24 -10.52 -11.95
N ARG A 79 -4.65 -11.71 -12.06
CA ARG A 79 -4.10 -12.46 -10.93
C ARG A 79 -2.98 -11.70 -10.22
N ILE A 80 -2.03 -11.14 -10.99
CA ILE A 80 -0.94 -10.32 -10.44
C ILE A 80 -1.51 -9.09 -9.73
N CYS A 81 -2.40 -8.34 -10.38
CA CYS A 81 -2.97 -7.12 -9.80
C CYS A 81 -3.82 -7.39 -8.55
N SER A 82 -4.65 -8.43 -8.58
CA SER A 82 -5.40 -8.89 -7.41
C SER A 82 -4.47 -9.28 -6.27
N GLY A 83 -3.39 -10.01 -6.58
CA GLY A 83 -2.36 -10.36 -5.62
C GLY A 83 -1.68 -9.14 -5.01
N VAL A 84 -1.29 -8.15 -5.81
CA VAL A 84 -0.62 -6.93 -5.33
C VAL A 84 -1.52 -6.11 -4.42
N LEU A 85 -2.80 -5.96 -4.77
CA LEU A 85 -3.76 -5.26 -3.89
C LEU A 85 -3.97 -6.04 -2.58
N HIS A 86 -4.12 -7.37 -2.67
CA HIS A 86 -4.26 -8.22 -1.49
C HIS A 86 -3.03 -8.15 -0.59
N LEU A 87 -1.82 -8.17 -1.17
CA LEU A 87 -0.56 -7.98 -0.43
C LEU A 87 -0.54 -6.64 0.28
N CYS A 88 -0.91 -5.53 -0.39
CA CYS A 88 -0.98 -4.21 0.26
C CYS A 88 -1.94 -4.19 1.46
N LEU A 89 -3.08 -4.88 1.36
CA LEU A 89 -4.03 -5.00 2.48
C LEU A 89 -3.45 -5.85 3.62
N ARG A 90 -2.81 -6.99 3.31
CA ARG A 90 -2.14 -7.84 4.31
C ARG A 90 -0.99 -7.12 5.00
N GLU A 91 -0.16 -6.40 4.26
CA GLU A 91 0.94 -5.60 4.80
C GLU A 91 0.47 -4.61 5.87
N LEU A 92 -0.69 -3.99 5.66
CA LEU A 92 -1.25 -3.02 6.60
C LEU A 92 -2.02 -3.64 7.74
N PHE A 93 -2.97 -4.51 7.42
CA PHE A 93 -3.96 -4.98 8.39
C PHE A 93 -3.58 -6.32 9.01
N GLU A 94 -2.74 -7.12 8.34
CA GLU A 94 -2.29 -8.41 8.87
C GLU A 94 -0.92 -8.31 9.52
N PHE A 95 0.07 -7.75 8.82
CA PHE A 95 1.47 -7.73 9.23
C PHE A 95 1.80 -6.48 10.05
N ARG A 96 1.03 -5.39 9.85
CA ARG A 96 1.36 -4.03 10.29
C ARG A 96 2.81 -3.64 9.92
N PHE A 97 3.26 -4.17 8.79
CA PHE A 97 4.59 -4.04 8.24
C PHE A 97 4.49 -4.04 6.72
N MET A 98 4.80 -2.89 6.12
CA MET A 98 4.58 -2.64 4.69
C MET A 98 5.86 -2.23 4.00
N GLN A 99 6.10 -2.77 2.81
CA GLN A 99 7.09 -2.27 1.87
C GLN A 99 6.53 -1.02 1.19
N THR A 100 7.05 0.14 1.54
CA THR A 100 6.48 1.43 1.09
C THR A 100 7.09 2.01 -0.19
N ASP A 101 7.99 1.25 -0.83
CA ASP A 101 8.53 1.58 -2.14
C ASP A 101 7.50 1.25 -3.25
N PRO A 102 7.09 2.23 -4.08
CA PRO A 102 6.21 1.99 -5.22
C PRO A 102 6.96 1.48 -6.47
N ASN A 103 8.25 1.16 -6.39
CA ASN A 103 9.02 0.75 -7.57
C ASN A 103 8.70 -0.69 -8.02
N TRP A 104 7.81 -0.80 -9.01
CA TRP A 104 7.42 -2.08 -9.60
C TRP A 104 8.50 -2.73 -10.47
N SER A 105 9.66 -2.09 -10.71
CA SER A 105 10.81 -2.77 -11.33
C SER A 105 11.44 -3.81 -10.42
N ASN A 106 11.25 -3.68 -9.09
CA ASN A 106 11.76 -4.61 -8.08
C ASN A 106 10.83 -5.82 -7.85
N PHE A 107 9.79 -5.94 -8.69
CA PHE A 107 8.84 -7.05 -8.70
C PHE A 107 9.04 -7.81 -10.01
N LEU A 108 9.53 -9.04 -9.92
CA LEU A 108 9.83 -9.85 -11.11
C LEU A 108 8.82 -10.97 -11.25
N TYR A 109 8.07 -11.00 -12.35
CA TYR A 109 7.19 -12.11 -12.65
C TYR A 109 7.94 -13.20 -13.40
N ASN A 110 7.88 -14.41 -12.86
CA ASN A 110 8.44 -15.60 -13.49
C ASN A 110 7.32 -16.39 -14.17
N ALA A 111 7.31 -16.43 -15.50
CA ALA A 111 6.26 -17.13 -16.24
C ALA A 111 6.27 -18.66 -16.04
N SER A 112 7.42 -19.25 -15.67
CA SER A 112 7.55 -20.70 -15.49
C SER A 112 6.98 -21.19 -14.16
N THR A 113 7.18 -20.44 -13.07
CA THR A 113 6.60 -20.73 -11.75
C THR A 113 5.28 -20.01 -11.52
N GLN A 114 4.97 -19.02 -12.37
CA GLN A 114 3.88 -18.06 -12.23
C GLN A 114 3.92 -17.26 -10.92
N GLN A 115 5.10 -17.12 -10.31
CA GLN A 115 5.29 -16.36 -9.07
C GLN A 115 5.85 -14.95 -9.35
N VAL A 116 5.66 -14.06 -8.39
CA VAL A 116 6.20 -12.69 -8.38
C VAL A 116 7.27 -12.62 -7.28
N ALA A 117 8.52 -12.43 -7.69
CA ALA A 117 9.64 -12.20 -6.79
C ALA A 117 9.67 -10.76 -6.30
N LEU A 118 9.77 -10.57 -4.98
CA LEU A 118 9.89 -9.28 -4.31
C LEU A 118 11.34 -9.04 -3.90
N LEU A 119 12.00 -8.02 -4.44
CA LEU A 119 13.45 -7.85 -4.29
C LEU A 119 13.90 -6.73 -3.35
N ASP A 120 13.13 -5.66 -3.23
CA ASP A 120 13.53 -4.45 -2.49
C ASP A 120 12.68 -4.27 -1.23
N PHE A 121 13.34 -4.23 -0.08
CA PHE A 121 12.69 -4.03 1.21
C PHE A 121 13.28 -2.85 1.99
N GLY A 122 14.09 -2.01 1.33
CA GLY A 122 14.79 -0.89 1.96
C GLY A 122 13.82 0.14 2.57
N ALA A 123 12.68 0.36 1.92
CA ALA A 123 11.65 1.29 2.41
C ALA A 123 10.56 0.63 3.28
N SER A 124 10.82 -0.53 3.90
CA SER A 124 9.83 -1.20 4.76
C SER A 124 9.55 -0.41 6.04
N ARG A 125 8.30 -0.35 6.50
CA ARG A 125 7.91 0.40 7.71
C ARG A 125 6.88 -0.37 8.53
N GLU A 126 7.00 -0.24 9.85
CA GLU A 126 5.99 -0.71 10.80
C GLU A 126 4.92 0.36 11.03
N PHE A 127 3.70 -0.10 11.31
CA PHE A 127 2.56 0.73 11.67
C PHE A 127 2.06 0.32 13.05
N SER A 128 1.66 1.30 13.87
CA SER A 128 1.05 1.01 15.16
C SER A 128 -0.36 0.45 14.97
N GLN A 129 -0.79 -0.41 15.91
CA GLN A 129 -2.16 -0.93 15.92
C GLN A 129 -3.20 0.20 15.90
N GLN A 130 -3.02 1.23 16.73
CA GLN A 130 -3.91 2.39 16.74
C GLN A 130 -4.06 3.04 15.35
N PHE A 131 -2.96 3.17 14.60
CA PHE A 131 -3.03 3.74 13.26
C PHE A 131 -3.80 2.82 12.31
N THR A 132 -3.57 1.51 12.37
CA THR A 132 -4.25 0.54 11.49
C THR A 132 -5.72 0.36 11.84
N ASP A 133 -6.10 0.44 13.12
CA ASP A 133 -7.49 0.41 13.60
C ASP A 133 -8.30 1.57 13.03
N ASP A 134 -7.76 2.78 13.06
CA ASP A 134 -8.46 3.93 12.52
C ASP A 134 -8.40 3.96 10.99
N TYR A 135 -7.31 3.48 10.39
CA TYR A 135 -7.17 3.45 8.92
C TYR A 135 -8.10 2.44 8.26
N ILE A 136 -8.26 1.24 8.83
CA ILE A 136 -9.16 0.23 8.29
C ILE A 136 -10.62 0.72 8.29
N GLU A 137 -10.99 1.50 9.29
CA GLU A 137 -12.31 2.12 9.41
C GLU A 137 -12.56 3.22 8.37
N VAL A 138 -11.52 3.97 7.97
CA VAL A 138 -11.64 4.90 6.82
C VAL A 138 -11.91 4.14 5.53
N VAL A 139 -11.17 3.05 5.28
CA VAL A 139 -11.36 2.24 4.06
C VAL A 139 -12.74 1.59 4.07
N ARG A 140 -13.20 1.08 5.23
CA ARG A 140 -14.56 0.54 5.40
C ARG A 140 -15.63 1.58 5.10
N ALA A 141 -15.52 2.77 5.67
CA ALA A 141 -16.46 3.87 5.42
C ALA A 141 -16.52 4.23 3.93
N ALA A 142 -15.37 4.26 3.25
CA ALA A 142 -15.31 4.51 1.81
C ALA A 142 -15.98 3.40 0.98
N ALA A 143 -15.77 2.14 1.37
CA ALA A 143 -16.41 0.98 0.76
C ALA A 143 -17.94 0.99 0.97
N ASP A 144 -18.41 1.43 2.14
CA ASP A 144 -19.84 1.54 2.46
C ASP A 144 -20.52 2.78 1.85
N GLY A 145 -19.75 3.72 1.31
CA GLY A 145 -20.30 4.97 0.77
C GLY A 145 -20.56 6.06 1.81
N ASP A 146 -20.07 5.89 3.04
CA ASP A 146 -20.33 6.75 4.19
C ASP A 146 -19.33 7.92 4.25
N THR A 147 -19.69 9.02 3.60
CA THR A 147 -18.85 10.22 3.51
C THR A 147 -18.65 10.93 4.85
N GLU A 148 -19.64 10.83 5.76
CA GLU A 148 -19.57 11.44 7.10
C GLU A 148 -18.58 10.68 7.97
N ARG A 149 -18.64 9.35 7.96
CA ARG A 149 -17.69 8.49 8.68
C ARG A 149 -16.28 8.62 8.14
N VAL A 150 -16.10 8.73 6.81
CA VAL A 150 -14.78 9.04 6.21
C VAL A 150 -14.21 10.34 6.78
N LEU A 151 -15.01 11.41 6.85
CA LEU A 151 -14.57 12.70 7.38
C LEU A 151 -14.20 12.60 8.87
N GLN A 152 -15.06 11.95 9.67
CA GLN A 152 -14.82 11.79 11.10
C GLN A 152 -13.53 10.99 11.36
N LYS A 153 -13.38 9.82 10.76
CA LYS A 153 -12.17 8.99 10.94
C LYS A 153 -10.90 9.62 10.39
N SER A 154 -11.02 10.42 9.32
CA SER A 154 -9.88 11.20 8.80
C SER A 154 -9.40 12.28 9.78
N ARG A 155 -10.27 12.81 10.65
CA ARG A 155 -9.87 13.73 11.74
C ARG A 155 -9.22 12.99 12.89
N ASP A 156 -9.74 11.81 13.24
CA ASP A 156 -9.16 10.95 14.28
C ASP A 156 -7.71 10.57 13.92
N LEU A 157 -7.47 10.21 12.65
CA LEU A 157 -6.14 9.95 12.07
C LEU A 157 -5.25 11.19 11.88
N LYS A 158 -5.73 12.38 12.24
CA LYS A 158 -5.04 13.67 12.04
C LYS A 158 -4.70 13.97 10.57
N PHE A 159 -5.40 13.36 9.60
CA PHE A 159 -5.27 13.76 8.19
C PHE A 159 -5.89 15.13 7.95
N LEU A 160 -6.90 15.46 8.76
CA LEU A 160 -7.55 16.75 8.87
C LEU A 160 -7.51 17.19 10.33
N THR A 161 -7.34 18.49 10.55
CA THR A 161 -7.35 19.10 11.89
C THR A 161 -8.76 19.35 12.42
N GLY A 162 -9.76 19.39 11.53
CA GLY A 162 -11.14 19.79 11.83
C GLY A 162 -11.39 21.28 11.66
N TYR A 163 -10.37 22.07 11.31
CA TYR A 163 -10.47 23.51 11.06
C TYR A 163 -10.30 23.86 9.57
N GLU A 164 -10.21 22.86 8.70
CA GLU A 164 -10.09 23.03 7.26
C GLU A 164 -11.29 23.76 6.65
N THR A 165 -11.08 24.37 5.48
CA THR A 165 -12.19 24.91 4.70
C THR A 165 -13.08 23.76 4.21
N LYS A 166 -14.39 24.02 4.04
CA LYS A 166 -15.32 23.05 3.44
C LYS A 166 -14.84 22.51 2.08
N ALA A 167 -14.09 23.32 1.32
CA ALA A 167 -13.51 22.91 0.06
C ALA A 167 -12.42 21.82 0.24
N MET A 168 -11.58 21.95 1.27
CA MET A 168 -10.55 20.97 1.61
C MET A 168 -11.15 19.68 2.17
N GLU A 169 -12.13 19.79 3.07
CA GLU A 169 -12.82 18.62 3.62
C GLU A 169 -13.48 17.80 2.51
N ARG A 170 -14.21 18.47 1.61
CA ARG A 170 -14.83 17.84 0.44
C ARG A 170 -13.80 17.20 -0.47
N ALA A 171 -12.72 17.91 -0.82
CA ALA A 171 -11.68 17.36 -1.68
C ALA A 171 -10.99 16.13 -1.07
N HIS A 172 -10.78 16.11 0.26
CA HIS A 172 -10.23 14.95 0.96
C HIS A 172 -11.20 13.77 0.94
N VAL A 173 -12.46 14.00 1.32
CA VAL A 173 -13.49 12.96 1.29
C VAL A 173 -13.66 12.42 -0.13
N ASP A 174 -13.77 13.28 -1.14
CA ASP A 174 -13.88 12.88 -2.55
C ASP A 174 -12.70 12.00 -2.97
N ALA A 175 -11.47 12.36 -2.58
CA ALA A 175 -10.28 11.56 -2.89
C ALA A 175 -10.35 10.16 -2.25
N VAL A 176 -10.73 10.07 -0.97
CA VAL A 176 -10.90 8.79 -0.28
C VAL A 176 -12.02 7.96 -0.91
N MET A 177 -13.15 8.59 -1.24
CA MET A 177 -14.29 7.92 -1.89
C MET A 177 -13.96 7.40 -3.29
N ILE A 178 -13.14 8.13 -4.05
CA ILE A 178 -12.64 7.69 -5.36
C ILE A 178 -11.77 6.43 -5.20
N LEU A 179 -10.88 6.42 -4.22
CA LEU A 179 -10.00 5.27 -3.94
C LEU A 179 -10.76 4.08 -3.35
N GLY A 180 -11.86 4.33 -2.63
CA GLY A 180 -12.76 3.31 -2.09
C GLY A 180 -13.68 2.67 -3.12
N GLU A 181 -13.83 3.27 -4.30
CA GLU A 181 -14.79 2.83 -5.33
C GLU A 181 -14.63 1.37 -5.78
N PRO A 182 -13.40 0.83 -6.00
CA PRO A 182 -13.23 -0.58 -6.36
C PRO A 182 -13.70 -1.55 -5.29
N PHE A 183 -13.65 -1.15 -4.01
CA PHE A 183 -14.05 -1.97 -2.87
C PHE A 183 -15.56 -1.96 -2.61
N ARG A 184 -16.32 -1.07 -3.27
CA ARG A 184 -17.78 -0.97 -3.09
C ARG A 184 -18.57 -1.85 -4.05
N ARG A 185 -18.01 -2.14 -5.23
CA ARG A 185 -18.72 -2.81 -6.33
C ARG A 185 -18.59 -4.33 -6.20
N ASP A 186 -19.69 -5.03 -6.40
CA ASP A 186 -19.70 -6.50 -6.54
C ASP A 186 -19.18 -6.92 -7.94
N GLU A 187 -19.28 -6.04 -8.92
CA GLU A 187 -18.79 -6.25 -10.28
C GLU A 187 -17.30 -5.95 -10.42
N PRO A 188 -16.59 -6.61 -11.36
CA PRO A 188 -15.20 -6.32 -11.64
C PRO A 188 -14.97 -4.84 -11.97
N PHE A 189 -13.99 -4.23 -11.29
CA PHE A 189 -13.56 -2.87 -11.56
C PHE A 189 -12.47 -2.89 -12.64
N ASP A 190 -12.72 -2.23 -13.76
CA ASP A 190 -11.75 -2.04 -14.84
C ASP A 190 -10.79 -0.90 -14.50
N PHE A 191 -9.60 -1.21 -14.03
CA PHE A 191 -8.61 -0.18 -13.70
C PHE A 191 -8.06 0.56 -14.93
N GLY A 192 -8.13 -0.03 -16.11
CA GLY A 192 -7.60 0.54 -17.36
C GLY A 192 -8.53 1.55 -18.04
N ALA A 193 -9.83 1.36 -17.92
CA ALA A 193 -10.84 2.23 -18.54
C ALA A 193 -11.28 3.42 -17.66
N GLN A 194 -10.88 3.44 -16.39
CA GLN A 194 -11.42 4.39 -15.41
C GLN A 194 -10.62 5.68 -15.30
N SER A 195 -11.33 6.76 -14.96
CA SER A 195 -10.75 8.09 -14.78
C SER A 195 -10.20 8.33 -13.37
N THR A 196 -10.02 7.28 -12.55
CA THR A 196 -9.57 7.36 -11.16
C THR A 196 -8.36 8.27 -11.00
N THR A 197 -7.30 8.04 -11.78
CA THR A 197 -6.08 8.86 -11.75
C THR A 197 -6.35 10.32 -12.09
N ALA A 198 -7.14 10.60 -13.13
CA ALA A 198 -7.47 11.96 -13.55
C ALA A 198 -8.34 12.69 -12.51
N ARG A 199 -9.29 11.98 -11.89
CA ARG A 199 -10.14 12.50 -10.81
C ARG A 199 -9.32 12.87 -9.58
N ILE A 200 -8.40 12.01 -9.16
CA ILE A 200 -7.48 12.30 -8.05
C ILE A 200 -6.57 13.48 -8.39
N GLN A 201 -5.97 13.51 -9.59
CA GLN A 201 -5.12 14.63 -10.03
C GLN A 201 -5.88 15.97 -10.03
N GLY A 202 -7.17 15.98 -10.37
CA GLY A 202 -8.02 17.17 -10.31
C GLY A 202 -8.20 17.73 -8.90
N LEU A 203 -8.07 16.90 -7.86
CA LEU A 203 -8.21 17.31 -6.46
C LEU A 203 -6.89 17.82 -5.85
N VAL A 204 -5.74 17.40 -6.38
CA VAL A 204 -4.40 17.75 -5.87
C VAL A 204 -4.20 19.27 -5.67
N PRO A 205 -4.58 20.16 -6.61
CA PRO A 205 -4.41 21.60 -6.41
C PRO A 205 -5.16 22.15 -5.20
N VAL A 206 -6.38 21.65 -4.94
CA VAL A 206 -7.18 22.05 -3.77
C VAL A 206 -6.54 21.52 -2.49
N LEU A 207 -6.13 20.25 -2.50
CA LEU A 207 -5.47 19.60 -1.38
C LEU A 207 -4.16 20.31 -0.99
N LEU A 208 -3.36 20.76 -1.94
CA LEU A 208 -2.11 21.48 -1.65
C LEU A 208 -2.35 22.92 -1.17
N ARG A 209 -3.36 23.60 -1.72
CA ARG A 209 -3.64 25.01 -1.41
C ARG A 209 -4.26 25.20 -0.03
N HIS A 210 -5.18 24.33 0.36
CA HIS A 210 -6.01 24.53 1.56
C HIS A 210 -5.62 23.65 2.76
N ARG A 211 -4.62 22.78 2.62
CA ARG A 211 -4.15 21.93 3.73
C ARG A 211 -3.46 22.75 4.82
N LEU A 212 -3.95 22.59 6.04
CA LEU A 212 -3.51 23.33 7.23
C LEU A 212 -2.32 22.68 7.94
N THR A 213 -2.22 21.34 7.92
CA THR A 213 -1.11 20.59 8.54
C THR A 213 -0.56 19.50 7.61
N ALA A 214 0.71 19.16 7.78
CA ALA A 214 1.26 17.95 7.21
C ALA A 214 0.53 16.73 7.81
N PRO A 215 0.14 15.73 6.99
CA PRO A 215 -0.32 14.46 7.52
C PRO A 215 0.82 13.75 8.27
N PRO A 216 0.50 12.75 9.10
CA PRO A 216 1.51 11.94 9.78
C PRO A 216 2.56 11.38 8.80
N PRO A 217 3.84 11.28 9.20
CA PRO A 217 4.89 10.77 8.34
C PRO A 217 4.63 9.35 7.81
N GLU A 218 3.89 8.50 8.55
CA GLU A 218 3.48 7.16 8.07
C GLU A 218 2.55 7.23 6.85
N SER A 219 1.67 8.23 6.79
CA SER A 219 0.61 8.33 5.79
C SER A 219 1.15 8.62 4.39
N TYR A 220 2.26 9.33 4.28
CA TYR A 220 2.90 9.63 2.98
C TYR A 220 3.34 8.36 2.27
N SER A 221 4.10 7.51 2.97
CA SER A 221 4.64 6.27 2.44
C SER A 221 3.51 5.28 2.10
N LEU A 222 2.49 5.21 2.95
CA LEU A 222 1.29 4.39 2.75
C LEU A 222 0.47 4.83 1.53
N HIS A 223 0.12 6.12 1.41
CA HIS A 223 -0.64 6.61 0.25
C HIS A 223 0.15 6.44 -1.05
N ARG A 224 1.48 6.59 -1.00
CA ARG A 224 2.37 6.35 -2.14
C ARG A 224 2.32 4.89 -2.60
N LYS A 225 2.41 3.92 -1.69
CA LYS A 225 2.32 2.49 -2.03
C LYS A 225 0.95 2.10 -2.58
N MET A 226 -0.15 2.51 -1.94
CA MET A 226 -1.50 2.21 -2.46
C MET A 226 -1.74 2.86 -3.83
N SER A 227 -1.35 4.13 -4.01
CA SER A 227 -1.47 4.80 -5.30
C SER A 227 -0.64 4.09 -6.37
N GLY A 228 0.58 3.65 -6.01
CA GLY A 228 1.42 2.83 -6.86
C GLY A 228 0.72 1.54 -7.30
N ALA A 229 0.02 0.85 -6.40
CA ALA A 229 -0.67 -0.40 -6.69
C ALA A 229 -1.86 -0.18 -7.64
N PHE A 230 -2.63 0.89 -7.42
CA PHE A 230 -3.72 1.28 -8.33
C PHE A 230 -3.20 1.65 -9.72
N LEU A 231 -2.09 2.38 -9.79
CA LEU A 231 -1.44 2.74 -11.06
C LEU A 231 -0.89 1.52 -11.79
N LEU A 232 -0.34 0.53 -11.08
CA LEU A 232 0.06 -0.74 -11.65
C LEU A 232 -1.15 -1.46 -12.25
N CYS A 233 -2.26 -1.55 -11.52
CA CYS A 233 -3.50 -2.15 -12.01
C CYS A 233 -4.01 -1.46 -13.28
N ALA A 234 -3.98 -0.12 -13.31
CA ALA A 234 -4.38 0.66 -14.47
C ALA A 234 -3.44 0.42 -15.67
N ARG A 235 -2.12 0.42 -15.44
CA ARG A 235 -1.11 0.17 -16.48
C ARG A 235 -1.23 -1.23 -17.08
N LEU A 236 -1.52 -2.22 -16.24
CA LEU A 236 -1.75 -3.60 -16.65
C LEU A 236 -3.16 -3.84 -17.18
N GLY A 237 -4.06 -2.84 -17.17
CA GLY A 237 -5.43 -2.97 -17.67
C GLY A 237 -6.19 -4.08 -16.94
N ALA A 238 -6.03 -4.16 -15.62
CA ALA A 238 -6.65 -5.20 -14.81
C ALA A 238 -8.16 -4.94 -14.66
N VAL A 239 -8.94 -6.02 -14.69
CA VAL A 239 -10.38 -6.03 -14.47
C VAL A 239 -10.67 -7.03 -13.36
N ILE A 240 -10.81 -6.56 -12.12
CA ILE A 240 -10.83 -7.42 -10.92
C ILE A 240 -11.89 -6.96 -9.92
N THR A 241 -12.49 -7.91 -9.21
CA THR A 241 -13.40 -7.64 -8.08
C THR A 241 -12.57 -7.43 -6.82
N CYS A 242 -12.70 -6.27 -6.15
CA CYS A 242 -11.91 -5.95 -4.96
C CYS A 242 -12.71 -6.02 -3.65
N LYS A 243 -14.05 -6.01 -3.72
CA LYS A 243 -14.91 -5.97 -2.54
C LYS A 243 -14.67 -7.16 -1.59
N ASP A 244 -14.80 -8.37 -2.10
CA ASP A 244 -14.63 -9.60 -1.30
C ASP A 244 -13.25 -9.67 -0.62
N MET A 245 -12.21 -9.23 -1.35
CA MET A 245 -10.84 -9.17 -0.82
C MET A 245 -10.75 -8.25 0.41
N PHE A 246 -11.36 -7.07 0.35
CA PHE A 246 -11.34 -6.15 1.50
C PHE A 246 -12.26 -6.63 2.63
N ASP A 247 -13.45 -7.15 2.32
CA ASP A 247 -14.38 -7.68 3.32
C ASP A 247 -13.77 -8.85 4.11
N ASP A 248 -13.00 -9.72 3.45
CA ASP A 248 -12.27 -10.81 4.10
C ASP A 248 -11.18 -10.28 5.05
N VAL A 249 -10.39 -9.30 4.60
CA VAL A 249 -9.35 -8.68 5.43
C VAL A 249 -9.97 -7.95 6.62
N TYR A 250 -11.06 -7.21 6.42
CA TYR A 250 -11.78 -6.50 7.47
C TYR A 250 -12.30 -7.45 8.55
N ARG A 251 -12.93 -8.56 8.14
CA ARG A 251 -13.41 -9.59 9.09
C ARG A 251 -12.27 -10.19 9.90
N ARG A 252 -11.17 -10.56 9.25
CA ARG A 252 -9.99 -11.14 9.91
C ARG A 252 -9.29 -10.17 10.86
N TYR A 253 -9.28 -8.88 10.51
CA TYR A 253 -8.69 -7.83 11.35
C TYR A 253 -9.34 -7.80 12.72
N TRP A 254 -10.67 -7.65 12.74
CA TRP A 254 -11.43 -7.54 13.98
C TRP A 254 -11.61 -8.88 14.71
N SER A 255 -11.60 -10.02 14.01
CA SER A 255 -11.66 -11.33 14.68
C SER A 255 -10.39 -11.65 15.48
N ARG A 256 -9.23 -11.10 15.09
CA ARG A 256 -7.96 -11.31 15.80
C ARG A 256 -7.89 -10.52 17.10
N ASP A 257 -8.54 -9.36 17.17
CA ASP A 257 -8.59 -8.55 18.39
C ASP A 257 -9.50 -9.17 19.46
N ASP A 258 -10.52 -9.95 19.06
CA ASP A 258 -11.34 -10.75 19.98
C ASP A 258 -10.57 -11.95 20.59
N GLU A 259 -9.47 -12.39 19.97
CA GLU A 259 -8.62 -13.49 20.44
C GLU A 259 -7.38 -13.03 21.23
N ALA A 260 -7.17 -11.71 21.39
CA ALA A 260 -6.10 -11.21 22.24
C ALA A 260 -6.35 -11.65 23.70
N PRO A 261 -5.46 -12.45 24.33
CA PRO A 261 -5.66 -12.87 25.69
C PRO A 261 -5.64 -11.64 26.58
N GLY A 262 -6.76 -11.42 27.27
CA GLY A 262 -6.85 -10.49 28.38
C GLY A 262 -5.63 -10.70 29.28
N SER A 263 -4.75 -9.69 29.30
CA SER A 263 -3.61 -9.73 30.20
C SER A 263 -4.11 -9.47 31.63
N PRO A 264 -3.63 -10.26 32.61
CA PRO A 264 -4.00 -10.13 34.03
C PRO A 264 -3.51 -8.84 34.67
#